data_AF-A0A154P8W1-F1
#
_entry.id   AF-A0A154P8W1-F1
#
_cell.length_a   1.000
_cell.length_b   1.000
_cell.length_c   1.000
_cell.angle_alpha   90.00
_cell.angle_beta   90.00
_cell.angle_gamma   90.00
#
_symmetry.space_group_name_H-M   'P 1'
#
loop_
_entity.id
_entity.type
_entity.pdbx_description
1 polymer ?
#
loop_
_entity_poly.entity_id
_entity_poly.type
_entity_poly.pdbx_seq_one_letter_code
_entity_poly.pdbx_strand_id
1 'polypeptide(L)'
;MADDDSTTSDESLDAKSEKFDPMKALYSTKVPLSKKKAPLYDNISKFEAVISGLSGQSKKKSTTSNVEQGESSRRRFLPHQEPVTGTRYGRACILDGRNVLAKMQNYLGPLGLLYEYMENRTRVKVYTRNAVGIRGHVEAYVAAFDKHWNLALEDCFEVWTRKVKRKAPALGAPSATTKDESWAGKVVVTKIEGKRETLERHVPQMLLRGEQVAIIVKIN
;
A
#
# COMPACT_ATOMS: atom_id res chain seq x y z
N MET A 1 40.58 -67.72 -9.47
CA MET A 1 41.28 -66.80 -8.55
C MET A 1 40.20 -66.01 -7.83
N ALA A 2 40.29 -65.93 -6.51
CA ALA A 2 39.20 -65.60 -5.61
C ALA A 2 38.73 -64.15 -5.71
N ASP A 3 37.41 -63.97 -5.69
CA ASP A 3 36.71 -62.72 -5.46
C ASP A 3 36.76 -62.43 -3.95
N ASP A 4 37.33 -61.29 -3.55
CA ASP A 4 37.40 -60.85 -2.15
C ASP A 4 36.45 -59.67 -1.96
N ASP A 5 35.25 -59.98 -1.45
CA ASP A 5 34.24 -59.03 -0.97
C ASP A 5 34.71 -58.41 0.36
N SER A 6 35.45 -57.31 0.30
CA SER A 6 35.78 -56.51 1.50
C SER A 6 34.82 -55.33 1.66
N THR A 7 33.62 -55.60 2.15
CA THR A 7 32.68 -54.59 2.69
C THR A 7 33.17 -54.12 4.06
N THR A 8 34.24 -53.33 4.08
CA THR A 8 34.66 -52.59 5.28
C THR A 8 34.69 -51.12 4.92
N SER A 9 33.76 -50.36 5.48
CA SER A 9 33.72 -48.90 5.35
C SER A 9 34.95 -48.32 6.04
N ASP A 10 35.95 -47.92 5.24
CA ASP A 10 37.15 -47.25 5.73
C ASP A 10 36.75 -45.95 6.45
N GLU A 11 36.74 -45.95 7.79
CA GLU A 11 36.46 -44.76 8.62
C GLU A 11 37.35 -43.58 8.21
N SER A 12 38.57 -43.85 7.71
CA SER A 12 39.52 -42.85 7.21
C SER A 12 39.03 -42.04 5.99
N LEU A 13 38.02 -42.53 5.26
CA LEU A 13 37.45 -41.86 4.08
C LEU A 13 36.14 -41.11 4.38
N ASP A 14 35.57 -41.28 5.58
CA ASP A 14 34.35 -40.57 5.97
C ASP A 14 34.71 -39.18 6.53
N ALA A 15 34.21 -38.14 5.86
CA ALA A 15 34.45 -36.75 6.23
C ALA A 15 33.90 -36.35 7.61
N LYS A 16 33.12 -37.23 8.26
CA LYS A 16 32.55 -37.01 9.61
C LYS A 16 33.26 -37.80 10.71
N SER A 17 34.25 -38.64 10.39
CA SER A 17 34.97 -39.42 11.38
C SER A 17 36.13 -38.61 11.99
N GLU A 18 36.52 -38.95 13.22
CA GLU A 18 37.66 -38.32 13.91
C GLU A 18 39.02 -38.73 13.31
N LYS A 19 39.05 -39.81 12.53
CA LYS A 19 40.28 -40.38 11.92
C LYS A 19 40.37 -40.09 10.42
N PHE A 20 39.72 -39.03 9.96
CA PHE A 20 39.68 -38.66 8.55
C PHE A 20 41.07 -38.26 8.04
N ASP A 21 41.56 -38.93 7.00
CA ASP A 21 42.81 -38.59 6.33
C ASP A 21 42.51 -37.85 5.01
N PRO A 22 42.78 -36.53 4.93
CA PRO A 22 42.48 -35.73 3.75
C PRO A 22 43.29 -36.15 2.53
N MET A 23 44.51 -36.64 2.72
CA MET A 23 45.38 -37.05 1.60
C MET A 23 44.91 -38.36 0.99
N LYS A 24 44.52 -39.33 1.84
CA LYS A 24 43.95 -40.59 1.39
C LYS A 24 42.59 -40.38 0.72
N ALA A 25 41.77 -39.46 1.23
CA ALA A 25 40.48 -39.12 0.63
C ALA A 25 40.63 -38.51 -0.78
N LEU A 26 41.58 -37.58 -0.97
CA LEU A 26 41.81 -36.90 -2.25
C LEU A 26 42.15 -37.85 -3.40
N TYR A 27 42.96 -38.88 -3.12
CA TYR A 27 43.39 -39.86 -4.11
C TYR A 27 42.49 -41.10 -4.19
N SER A 28 41.49 -41.22 -3.32
CA SER A 28 40.56 -42.34 -3.35
C SER A 28 39.42 -42.11 -4.34
N THR A 29 39.06 -43.14 -5.11
CA THR A 29 37.93 -43.10 -6.05
C THR A 29 36.57 -43.40 -5.41
N LYS A 30 36.56 -43.82 -4.13
CA LYS A 30 35.37 -44.32 -3.41
C LYS A 30 35.04 -43.49 -2.17
N VAL A 31 35.13 -42.16 -2.25
CA VAL A 31 34.72 -41.30 -1.12
C VAL A 31 33.20 -41.38 -0.94
N PRO A 32 32.69 -41.78 0.23
CA PRO A 32 31.26 -41.80 0.51
C PRO A 32 30.75 -40.37 0.70
N LEU A 33 30.33 -39.71 -0.39
CA LEU A 33 29.63 -38.43 -0.29
C LEU A 33 28.28 -38.63 0.39
N SER A 34 28.12 -38.03 1.57
CA SER A 34 26.92 -38.14 2.39
C SER A 34 25.69 -37.69 1.60
N LYS A 35 24.85 -38.68 1.26
CA LYS A 35 23.49 -38.60 0.70
C LYS A 35 23.42 -38.18 -0.78
N LYS A 36 23.17 -39.18 -1.64
CA LYS A 36 22.91 -39.10 -3.09
C LYS A 36 21.70 -38.22 -3.52
N LYS A 37 21.10 -37.44 -2.62
CA LYS A 37 19.91 -36.61 -2.91
C LYS A 37 19.91 -35.30 -2.12
N ALA A 38 21.07 -34.67 -1.97
CA ALA A 38 21.11 -33.29 -1.54
C ALA A 38 20.50 -32.41 -2.65
N PRO A 39 19.54 -31.52 -2.33
CA PRO A 39 19.06 -30.56 -3.30
C PRO A 39 20.21 -29.66 -3.76
N LEU A 40 20.44 -29.60 -5.07
CA LEU A 40 21.38 -28.66 -5.64
C LEU A 40 20.80 -27.24 -5.53
N TYR A 41 21.53 -26.37 -4.85
CA TYR A 41 21.20 -24.95 -4.78
C TYR A 41 21.99 -24.23 -5.85
N ASP A 42 21.25 -23.59 -6.76
CA ASP A 42 21.79 -22.87 -7.91
C ASP A 42 22.61 -21.62 -7.51
N ASN A 43 22.45 -21.12 -6.28
CA ASN A 43 23.07 -19.87 -5.82
C ASN A 43 23.51 -19.98 -4.35
N ILE A 44 24.60 -19.28 -4.01
CA ILE A 44 25.11 -19.16 -2.62
C ILE A 44 24.03 -18.56 -1.71
N SER A 45 23.32 -17.53 -2.16
CA SER A 45 22.23 -16.92 -1.38
C SER A 45 21.08 -17.88 -1.09
N LYS A 46 20.79 -18.82 -1.99
CA LYS A 46 19.75 -19.84 -1.80
C LYS A 46 20.19 -20.88 -0.77
N PHE A 47 21.48 -21.21 -0.79
CA PHE A 47 22.11 -22.08 0.20
C PHE A 47 22.12 -21.44 1.60
N GLU A 48 22.56 -20.17 1.71
CA GLU A 48 22.55 -19.41 2.96
C GLU A 48 21.14 -19.26 3.55
N ALA A 49 20.13 -18.99 2.72
CA ALA A 49 18.75 -18.86 3.16
C ALA A 49 18.18 -20.17 3.72
N VAL A 50 18.58 -21.32 3.16
CA VAL A 50 18.19 -22.64 3.67
C VAL A 50 18.92 -22.96 4.99
N ILE A 51 20.23 -22.69 5.06
CA ILE A 51 21.02 -22.87 6.29
C ILE A 51 20.46 -22.00 7.42
N SER A 52 20.08 -20.77 7.10
CA SER A 52 19.52 -19.82 8.07
C SER A 52 18.09 -20.16 8.48
N GLY A 53 17.46 -21.21 7.90
CA GLY A 53 16.10 -21.63 8.23
C GLY A 53 15.00 -20.75 7.63
N LEU A 54 15.34 -19.79 6.77
CA LEU A 54 14.40 -18.84 6.16
C LEU A 54 13.68 -19.39 4.92
N SER A 55 14.02 -20.59 4.43
CA SER A 55 13.47 -21.16 3.20
C SER A 55 12.11 -21.87 3.34
N GLY A 56 11.28 -21.46 4.31
CA GLY A 56 9.94 -22.00 4.51
C GLY A 56 8.85 -21.10 3.94
N GLN A 57 8.09 -21.61 2.95
CA GLN A 57 6.78 -21.11 2.49
C GLN A 57 6.75 -20.05 1.37
N SER A 58 7.14 -20.42 0.16
CA SER A 58 6.45 -19.89 -1.04
C SER A 58 5.27 -20.82 -1.39
N LYS A 59 4.04 -20.37 -1.06
CA LYS A 59 2.78 -21.01 -1.47
C LYS A 59 2.78 -21.28 -2.98
N LYS A 60 2.56 -22.54 -3.36
CA LYS A 60 2.29 -22.95 -4.74
C LYS A 60 0.99 -22.29 -5.21
N LYS A 61 1.06 -21.39 -6.18
CA LYS A 61 -0.09 -20.98 -6.99
C LYS A 61 -0.17 -21.93 -8.19
N SER A 62 -1.27 -22.66 -8.27
CA SER A 62 -1.60 -23.59 -9.36
C SER A 62 -1.83 -22.84 -10.67
N THR A 63 -1.10 -23.19 -11.73
CA THR A 63 -1.49 -22.87 -13.11
C THR A 63 -0.90 -23.91 -14.07
N THR A 64 -1.77 -24.85 -14.45
CA THR A 64 -1.94 -25.48 -15.78
C THR A 64 -0.73 -25.79 -16.68
N SER A 65 -0.55 -27.10 -16.90
CA SER A 65 -0.19 -27.82 -18.13
C SER A 65 0.81 -27.21 -19.14
N ASN A 66 1.90 -27.97 -19.33
CA ASN A 66 2.81 -28.03 -20.48
C ASN A 66 2.25 -27.46 -21.80
N VAL A 67 2.93 -26.43 -22.30
CA VAL A 67 3.09 -26.17 -23.73
C VAL A 67 4.57 -25.87 -23.94
N GLU A 68 5.25 -26.75 -24.67
CA GLU A 68 6.60 -26.52 -25.19
C GLU A 68 6.55 -25.31 -26.13
N GLN A 69 7.01 -24.16 -25.66
CA GLN A 69 7.26 -23.00 -26.52
C GLN A 69 8.62 -23.17 -27.19
N GLY A 70 8.58 -23.55 -28.47
CA GLY A 70 9.72 -23.49 -29.36
C GLY A 70 10.37 -22.10 -29.41
N GLU A 71 11.64 -22.10 -29.85
CA GLU A 71 12.59 -20.98 -29.98
C GLU A 71 12.10 -19.80 -30.83
N SER A 72 11.01 -19.15 -30.44
CA SER A 72 10.46 -18.01 -31.16
C SER A 72 10.58 -16.75 -30.31
N SER A 73 11.52 -15.90 -30.73
CA SER A 73 11.63 -14.47 -30.41
C SER A 73 12.15 -14.05 -29.02
N ARG A 74 13.19 -14.70 -28.48
CA ARG A 74 14.08 -13.97 -27.56
C ARG A 74 14.84 -12.91 -28.36
N ARG A 75 14.45 -11.64 -28.23
CA ARG A 75 15.26 -10.50 -28.71
C ARG A 75 16.69 -10.68 -28.19
N ARG A 76 17.66 -10.78 -29.11
CA ARG A 76 19.09 -10.95 -28.84
C ARG A 76 19.71 -9.62 -28.42
N PHE A 77 19.26 -9.05 -27.30
CA PHE A 77 19.95 -7.92 -26.71
C PHE A 77 21.21 -8.43 -26.00
N LEU A 78 22.33 -7.77 -26.25
CA LEU A 78 23.54 -7.97 -25.45
C LEU A 78 23.26 -7.57 -24.00
N PRO A 79 24.00 -8.09 -23.00
CA PRO A 79 23.75 -7.80 -21.58
C PRO A 79 23.64 -6.30 -21.23
N HIS A 80 24.36 -5.44 -21.94
CA HIS A 80 24.30 -3.98 -21.76
C HIS A 80 23.08 -3.27 -22.41
N GLN A 81 22.35 -3.98 -23.28
CA GLN A 81 21.17 -3.51 -24.02
C GLN A 81 19.89 -4.01 -23.36
N GLU A 82 20.00 -4.81 -22.30
CA GLU A 82 18.86 -5.20 -21.50
C GLU A 82 18.26 -3.97 -20.83
N PRO A 83 16.92 -3.94 -20.62
CA PRO A 83 16.30 -2.90 -19.83
C PRO A 83 17.01 -2.82 -18.48
N VAL A 84 17.58 -1.65 -18.17
CA VAL A 84 18.21 -1.39 -16.87
C VAL A 84 17.20 -1.77 -15.80
N THR A 85 17.56 -2.74 -14.95
CA THR A 85 16.73 -3.08 -13.80
C THR A 85 16.70 -1.85 -12.93
N GLY A 86 15.63 -1.07 -13.06
CA GLY A 86 15.43 0.08 -12.20
C GLY A 86 15.61 -0.43 -10.78
N THR A 87 16.57 0.15 -10.05
CA THR A 87 16.77 -0.13 -8.64
C THR A 87 15.40 0.08 -8.03
N ARG A 88 14.66 -1.01 -7.80
CA ARG A 88 13.38 -0.88 -7.17
C ARG A 88 13.80 -0.33 -5.82
N TYR A 89 13.47 0.93 -5.54
CA TYR A 89 13.17 1.34 -4.18
C TYR A 89 12.06 0.39 -3.73
N GLY A 90 12.49 -0.78 -3.30
CA GLY A 90 11.85 -2.03 -3.61
C GLY A 90 11.77 -2.80 -2.33
N ARG A 91 10.54 -3.02 -1.89
CA ARG A 91 10.16 -3.81 -0.72
C ARG A 91 10.56 -3.23 0.64
N ALA A 92 11.70 -2.55 0.80
CA ALA A 92 12.05 -1.89 2.07
C ALA A 92 11.05 -0.79 2.45
N CYS A 93 10.62 0.04 1.50
CA CYS A 93 9.61 1.08 1.75
C CYS A 93 8.21 0.55 2.07
N ILE A 94 7.90 -0.68 1.63
CA ILE A 94 6.61 -1.35 1.89
C ILE A 94 6.67 -2.06 3.25
N LEU A 95 7.82 -2.63 3.61
CA LEU A 95 8.08 -3.26 4.91
C LEU A 95 8.25 -2.24 6.05
N ASP A 96 8.81 -1.07 5.76
CA ASP A 96 8.99 0.04 6.72
C ASP A 96 7.67 0.67 7.20
N GLY A 97 6.51 0.12 6.83
CA GLY A 97 5.22 0.59 7.34
C GLY A 97 4.96 2.08 7.05
N ARG A 98 5.52 2.62 5.95
CA ARG A 98 5.47 4.05 5.59
C ARG A 98 4.08 4.48 5.08
N ASN A 99 3.05 4.14 5.82
CA ASN A 99 1.66 4.48 5.56
C ASN A 99 1.37 5.91 6.01
N VAL A 100 0.32 6.51 5.44
CA VAL A 100 -0.14 7.86 5.87
C VAL A 100 -0.47 7.86 7.36
N LEU A 101 -1.10 6.80 7.86
CA LEU A 101 -1.43 6.63 9.28
C LEU A 101 -0.20 6.68 10.19
N ALA A 102 0.87 5.96 9.82
CA ALA A 102 2.13 5.99 10.57
C ALA A 102 2.81 7.37 10.50
N LYS A 103 2.66 8.08 9.38
CA LYS A 103 3.18 9.45 9.24
C LYS A 103 2.37 10.45 10.07
N MET A 104 1.06 10.27 10.19
CA MET A 104 0.19 11.18 10.95
C MET A 104 0.62 11.31 12.41
N GLN A 105 1.03 10.20 13.02
CA GLN A 105 1.51 10.14 14.42
C GLN A 105 2.83 10.89 14.63
N ASN A 106 3.63 11.06 13.58
CA ASN A 106 4.98 11.61 13.66
C ASN A 106 5.06 13.09 13.23
N TYR A 107 3.93 13.73 12.90
CA TYR A 107 3.96 15.16 12.55
C TYR A 107 4.14 16.04 13.78
N LEU A 108 5.05 17.00 13.67
CA LEU A 108 5.29 18.04 14.66
C LEU A 108 4.73 19.38 14.16
N GLY A 109 4.38 20.27 15.08
CA GLY A 109 3.86 21.61 14.76
C GLY A 109 2.36 21.63 14.45
N PRO A 110 1.88 22.46 13.49
CA PRO A 110 0.45 22.65 13.26
C PRO A 110 -0.27 21.40 12.73
N LEU A 111 0.44 20.53 12.01
CA LEU A 111 -0.09 19.21 11.62
C LEU A 111 -0.17 18.24 12.81
N GLY A 112 0.69 18.41 13.82
CA GLY A 112 0.60 17.69 15.09
C GLY A 112 -0.64 18.11 15.91
N LEU A 113 -0.97 19.41 15.94
CA LEU A 113 -2.23 19.88 16.53
C LEU A 113 -3.46 19.27 15.84
N LEU A 114 -3.39 19.07 14.52
CA LEU A 114 -4.46 18.40 13.79
C LEU A 114 -4.59 16.91 14.17
N TYR A 115 -3.47 16.27 14.50
CA TYR A 115 -3.46 14.91 15.07
C TYR A 115 -4.16 14.87 16.43
N GLU A 116 -3.89 15.84 17.31
CA GLU A 116 -4.60 15.96 18.59
C GLU A 116 -6.12 16.14 18.39
N TYR A 117 -6.56 16.90 17.38
CA TYR A 117 -7.98 17.07 17.09
C TYR A 117 -8.63 15.78 16.57
N MET A 118 -7.89 14.99 15.79
CA MET A 118 -8.33 13.68 15.33
C MET A 118 -8.45 12.68 16.50
N GLU A 119 -7.43 12.60 17.36
CA GLU A 119 -7.39 11.68 18.49
C GLU A 119 -8.46 12.00 19.53
N ASN A 120 -8.62 13.29 19.88
CA ASN A 120 -9.66 13.75 20.80
C ASN A 120 -11.05 13.82 20.18
N ARG A 121 -11.20 13.47 18.89
CA ARG A 121 -12.46 13.61 18.13
C ARG A 121 -13.09 15.01 18.33
N THR A 122 -12.28 16.06 18.22
CA THR A 122 -12.72 17.45 18.39
C THR A 122 -13.38 17.94 17.10
N ARG A 123 -14.48 18.69 17.21
CA ARG A 123 -15.09 19.36 16.06
C ARG A 123 -14.22 20.52 15.57
N VAL A 124 -13.93 20.52 14.28
CA VAL A 124 -13.16 21.57 13.61
C VAL A 124 -14.01 22.26 12.55
N LYS A 125 -13.73 23.55 12.35
CA LYS A 125 -14.30 24.39 11.30
C LYS A 125 -13.25 24.62 10.22
N VAL A 126 -13.45 23.99 9.06
CA VAL A 126 -12.56 24.07 7.90
C VAL A 126 -13.13 25.05 6.88
N TYR A 127 -12.45 26.17 6.65
CA TYR A 127 -12.83 27.14 5.64
C TYR A 127 -12.32 26.71 4.27
N THR A 128 -13.22 26.69 3.28
CA THR A 128 -12.89 26.33 1.90
C THR A 128 -12.72 27.56 1.04
N ARG A 129 -11.69 27.56 0.19
CA ARG A 129 -11.41 28.64 -0.75
C ARG A 129 -12.31 28.56 -1.98
N ASN A 130 -12.59 29.71 -2.58
CA ASN A 130 -13.13 29.83 -3.93
C ASN A 130 -12.03 30.37 -4.87
N ALA A 131 -12.34 30.53 -6.16
CA ALA A 131 -11.44 31.21 -7.10
C ALA A 131 -11.03 32.61 -6.62
N VAL A 132 -11.94 33.33 -5.97
CA VAL A 132 -11.68 34.60 -5.29
C VAL A 132 -12.38 34.57 -3.93
N GLY A 133 -11.59 34.61 -2.86
CA GLY A 133 -12.07 34.63 -1.47
C GLY A 133 -12.49 33.27 -0.92
N ILE A 134 -13.26 33.30 0.17
CA ILE A 134 -13.73 32.10 0.89
C ILE A 134 -15.11 31.69 0.34
N ARG A 135 -15.28 30.40 0.03
CA ARG A 135 -16.52 29.82 -0.48
C ARG A 135 -17.53 29.60 0.65
N GLY A 136 -17.05 29.04 1.75
CA GLY A 136 -17.85 28.54 2.85
C GLY A 136 -16.99 27.85 3.90
N HIS A 137 -17.63 27.10 4.78
CA HIS A 137 -16.96 26.32 5.80
C HIS A 137 -17.63 24.97 6.00
N VAL A 138 -16.87 24.04 6.55
CA VAL A 138 -17.31 22.70 6.91
C VAL A 138 -17.03 22.50 8.39
N GLU A 139 -18.05 22.16 9.16
CA GLU A 139 -17.89 21.73 10.54
C GLU A 139 -17.93 20.21 10.58
N ALA A 140 -16.86 19.57 11.05
CA ALA A 140 -16.75 18.11 11.00
C ALA A 140 -15.75 17.58 12.04
N TYR A 141 -15.73 16.26 12.20
CA TYR A 141 -14.65 15.55 12.87
C TYR A 141 -13.59 15.13 11.84
N VAL A 142 -12.31 15.27 12.19
CA VAL A 142 -11.21 14.79 11.35
C VAL A 142 -11.02 13.30 11.60
N ALA A 143 -11.12 12.49 10.56
CA ALA A 143 -10.85 11.05 10.61
C ALA A 143 -9.43 10.71 10.15
N ALA A 144 -8.91 11.44 9.15
CA ALA A 144 -7.54 11.31 8.69
C ALA A 144 -7.07 12.59 7.98
N PHE A 145 -5.75 12.79 7.94
CA PHE A 145 -5.15 13.93 7.24
C PHE A 145 -3.81 13.56 6.58
N ASP A 146 -3.36 14.37 5.63
CA ASP A 146 -2.10 14.20 4.89
C ASP A 146 -1.26 15.49 4.92
N LYS A 147 0.03 15.39 4.57
CA LYS A 147 0.97 16.53 4.47
C LYS A 147 0.49 17.63 3.52
N HIS A 148 -0.35 17.28 2.55
CA HIS A 148 -0.92 18.23 1.60
C HIS A 148 -2.21 18.87 2.11
N TRP A 149 -2.55 18.68 3.39
CA TRP A 149 -3.80 19.13 4.00
C TRP A 149 -5.05 18.48 3.38
N ASN A 150 -4.91 17.31 2.75
CA ASN A 150 -6.07 16.51 2.38
C ASN A 150 -6.71 15.97 3.66
N LEU A 151 -8.01 16.18 3.84
CA LEU A 151 -8.73 15.81 5.06
C LEU A 151 -9.82 14.81 4.73
N ALA A 152 -9.81 13.68 5.41
CA ALA A 152 -10.97 12.80 5.49
C ALA A 152 -11.78 13.22 6.71
N LEU A 153 -13.03 13.60 6.49
CA LEU A 153 -13.92 14.16 7.48
C LEU A 153 -15.14 13.25 7.70
N GLU A 154 -15.59 13.18 8.94
CA GLU A 154 -16.81 12.47 9.39
C GLU A 154 -17.82 13.46 9.96
N ASP A 155 -19.11 13.18 9.75
CA ASP A 155 -20.25 13.99 10.23
C ASP A 155 -20.12 15.48 9.84
N CYS A 156 -20.09 15.74 8.53
CA CYS A 156 -19.81 17.04 7.97
C CYS A 156 -21.08 17.88 7.82
N PHE A 157 -21.08 19.08 8.41
CA PHE A 157 -22.04 20.14 8.16
C PHE A 157 -21.38 21.19 7.27
N GLU A 158 -21.72 21.17 5.98
CA GLU A 158 -21.18 22.13 5.02
C GLU A 158 -22.14 23.31 4.84
N VAL A 159 -21.60 24.51 5.00
CA VAL A 159 -22.28 25.79 4.75
C VAL A 159 -21.57 26.51 3.61
N TRP A 160 -22.28 26.81 2.52
CA TRP A 160 -21.69 27.52 1.38
C TRP A 160 -22.67 28.50 0.74
N THR A 161 -22.11 29.50 0.04
CA THR A 161 -22.92 30.48 -0.70
C THR A 161 -22.91 30.19 -2.20
N ARG A 162 -24.05 30.34 -2.86
CA ARG A 162 -24.14 30.31 -4.33
C ARG A 162 -25.08 31.39 -4.85
N LYS A 163 -25.06 31.65 -6.16
CA LYS A 163 -26.03 32.56 -6.80
C LYS A 163 -27.40 31.90 -6.87
N VAL A 164 -28.45 32.66 -6.54
CA VAL A 164 -29.84 32.18 -6.60
C VAL A 164 -30.19 31.77 -8.03
N LYS A 165 -30.61 30.51 -8.22
CA LYS A 165 -31.08 30.02 -9.51
C LYS A 165 -32.56 30.36 -9.68
N ARG A 166 -32.86 31.54 -10.25
CA ARG A 166 -34.24 32.02 -10.47
C ARG A 166 -34.93 31.46 -11.72
N LYS A 167 -34.38 30.44 -12.37
CA LYS A 167 -35.03 29.90 -13.56
C LYS A 167 -36.25 29.10 -13.13
N ALA A 168 -37.43 29.67 -13.33
CA ALA A 168 -38.67 28.89 -13.35
C ALA A 168 -38.57 27.86 -14.49
N PRO A 169 -38.95 26.60 -14.26
CA PRO A 169 -39.12 25.65 -15.36
C PRO A 169 -40.08 26.25 -16.39
N ALA A 170 -39.75 26.17 -17.68
CA ALA A 170 -40.62 26.68 -18.75
C ALA A 170 -41.97 25.95 -18.83
N LEU A 171 -42.08 24.79 -18.18
CA LEU A 171 -43.22 23.88 -18.16
C LEU A 171 -43.91 23.83 -16.77
N GLY A 172 -44.14 24.97 -16.13
CA GLY A 172 -44.87 25.03 -14.86
C GLY A 172 -44.21 24.26 -13.69
N ALA A 173 -44.82 24.32 -12.51
CA ALA A 173 -44.33 23.58 -11.35
C ALA A 173 -44.47 22.08 -11.62
N PRO A 174 -43.39 21.26 -11.55
CA PRO A 174 -43.56 19.83 -11.58
C PRO A 174 -44.42 19.45 -10.37
N SER A 175 -45.57 18.83 -10.64
CA SER A 175 -46.40 18.18 -9.61
C SER A 175 -45.48 17.37 -8.72
N ALA A 176 -45.58 17.60 -7.41
CA ALA A 176 -44.73 17.07 -6.36
C ALA A 176 -44.51 15.56 -6.56
N THR A 177 -43.44 15.21 -7.25
CA THR A 177 -42.84 13.89 -7.19
C THR A 177 -41.68 14.06 -6.24
N THR A 178 -42.00 13.90 -4.96
CA THR A 178 -41.05 13.42 -3.94
C THR A 178 -40.53 12.07 -4.41
N LYS A 179 -39.61 12.08 -5.38
CA LYS A 179 -38.70 10.97 -5.56
C LYS A 179 -37.62 11.20 -4.53
N ASP A 180 -37.58 10.30 -3.56
CA ASP A 180 -36.57 10.23 -2.52
C ASP A 180 -35.17 10.22 -3.15
N GLU A 181 -34.59 11.40 -3.37
CA GLU A 181 -33.15 11.56 -3.58
C GLU A 181 -32.46 11.39 -2.22
N SER A 182 -32.65 10.22 -1.62
CA SER A 182 -32.15 9.85 -0.29
C SER A 182 -30.63 9.65 -0.24
N TRP A 183 -29.97 9.59 -1.40
CA TRP A 183 -28.50 9.46 -1.49
C TRP A 183 -27.76 10.80 -1.52
N ALA A 184 -28.40 11.86 -2.02
CA ALA A 184 -27.83 13.20 -2.03
C ALA A 184 -28.34 13.93 -0.79
N GLY A 185 -27.44 14.20 0.17
CA GLY A 185 -27.80 14.87 1.43
C GLY A 185 -28.72 16.06 1.20
N LYS A 186 -29.88 16.07 1.88
CA LYS A 186 -30.92 17.08 1.74
C LYS A 186 -30.31 18.48 1.92
N VAL A 187 -30.31 19.26 0.85
CA VAL A 187 -29.78 20.62 0.87
C VAL A 187 -30.88 21.56 1.38
N VAL A 188 -30.60 22.23 2.49
CA VAL A 188 -31.49 23.22 3.11
C VAL A 188 -30.96 24.61 2.76
N VAL A 189 -31.86 25.52 2.34
CA VAL A 189 -31.52 26.93 2.11
C VAL A 189 -31.79 27.68 3.41
N THR A 190 -30.75 28.20 4.06
CA THR A 190 -30.88 28.92 5.34
C THR A 190 -31.18 30.39 5.15
N LYS A 191 -30.50 31.05 4.22
CA LYS A 191 -30.59 32.51 4.03
C LYS A 191 -30.53 32.91 2.58
N ILE A 192 -31.33 33.90 2.19
CA ILE A 192 -31.31 34.52 0.86
C ILE A 192 -30.92 35.99 1.03
N GLU A 193 -29.73 36.35 0.55
CA GLU A 193 -29.21 37.71 0.52
C GLU A 193 -29.20 38.22 -0.93
N GLY A 194 -30.36 38.71 -1.38
CA GLY A 194 -30.55 39.30 -2.70
C GLY A 194 -30.31 38.32 -3.85
N LYS A 195 -29.09 38.33 -4.42
CA LYS A 195 -28.67 37.45 -5.52
C LYS A 195 -27.89 36.21 -5.05
N ARG A 196 -27.56 36.12 -3.76
CA ARG A 196 -26.85 34.97 -3.17
C ARG A 196 -27.77 34.26 -2.19
N GLU A 197 -27.66 32.94 -2.14
CA GLU A 197 -28.30 32.09 -1.15
C GLU A 197 -27.22 31.28 -0.43
N THR A 198 -27.37 31.17 0.88
CA THR A 198 -26.56 30.31 1.75
C THR A 198 -27.29 28.98 1.90
N LEU A 199 -26.56 27.90 1.65
CA LEU A 199 -27.07 26.55 1.74
C LEU A 199 -26.28 25.77 2.77
N GLU A 200 -27.00 24.85 3.37
CA GLU A 200 -26.53 23.92 4.37
C GLU A 200 -26.84 22.51 3.90
N ARG A 201 -25.87 21.61 4.06
CA ARG A 201 -26.10 20.18 3.87
C ARG A 201 -25.33 19.39 4.91
N HIS A 202 -25.93 18.27 5.29
CA HIS A 202 -25.26 17.25 6.07
C HIS A 202 -24.67 16.19 5.14
N VAL A 203 -23.40 15.84 5.35
CA VAL A 203 -22.69 14.80 4.60
C VAL A 203 -22.04 13.85 5.61
N PRO A 204 -22.34 12.54 5.57
CA PRO A 204 -21.83 11.62 6.58
C PRO A 204 -20.31 11.47 6.53
N GLN A 205 -19.74 11.41 5.33
CA GLN A 205 -18.30 11.31 5.10
C GLN A 205 -17.90 12.16 3.89
N MET A 206 -16.80 12.91 4.01
CA MET A 206 -16.32 13.77 2.94
C MET A 206 -14.80 13.78 2.88
N LEU A 207 -14.24 13.69 1.67
CA LEU A 207 -12.82 13.88 1.42
C LEU A 207 -12.60 15.29 0.85
N LEU A 208 -11.93 16.15 1.60
CA LEU A 208 -11.49 17.46 1.13
C LEU A 208 -10.06 17.40 0.62
N ARG A 209 -9.84 17.96 -0.57
CA ARG A 209 -8.50 18.18 -1.12
C ARG A 209 -7.88 19.40 -0.44
N GLY A 210 -6.66 19.26 0.07
CA GLY A 210 -6.03 20.32 0.86
C GLY A 210 -5.69 21.59 0.11
N GLU A 211 -5.61 21.50 -1.21
CA GLU A 211 -5.57 22.67 -2.07
C GLU A 211 -6.76 23.62 -1.81
N GLN A 212 -7.94 23.07 -1.53
CA GLN A 212 -9.15 23.86 -1.29
C GLN A 212 -9.26 24.39 0.15
N VAL A 213 -8.43 23.90 1.07
CA VAL A 213 -8.45 24.31 2.48
C VAL A 213 -7.74 25.66 2.62
N ALA A 214 -8.41 26.61 3.25
CA ALA A 214 -7.84 27.92 3.54
C ALA A 214 -7.35 28.01 4.99
N ILE A 215 -8.24 27.74 5.94
CA ILE A 215 -7.99 27.89 7.38
C ILE A 215 -8.73 26.78 8.13
N ILE A 216 -8.12 26.24 9.19
CA ILE A 216 -8.75 25.29 10.12
C ILE A 216 -8.80 25.97 11.48
N VAL A 217 -9.99 25.98 12.09
CA VAL A 217 -10.24 26.57 13.40
C VAL A 217 -10.86 25.51 14.30
N LYS A 218 -10.35 25.38 15.53
CA LYS A 218 -10.97 24.56 16.57
C LYS A 218 -12.27 25.21 17.03
N ILE A 219 -13.37 24.46 17.06
CA ILE A 219 -14.62 24.92 17.67
C ILE A 219 -14.53 24.58 19.17
N ASN A 220 -14.74 25.57 20.02
CA ASN A 220 -14.83 25.39 21.47
C ASN A 220 -16.20 24.85 21.88
#